data_AF-A0A954HJZ5-F1
#
_entry.id   AF-A0A954HJZ5-F1
#
_cell.length_a   1.000
_cell.length_b   1.000
_cell.length_c   1.000
_cell.angle_alpha   90.00
_cell.angle_beta   90.00
_cell.angle_gamma   90.00
#
_symmetry.space_group_name_H-M   'P 1'
#
loop_
_entity.id
_entity.type
_entity.pdbx_description
1 polymer ?
#
loop_
_entity_poly.entity_id
_entity_poly.type
_entity_poly.pdbx_seq_one_letter_code
_entity_poly.pdbx_strand_id
1 'polypeptide(L)'
;MNLSTGDRTKYPHFAQYVRYAIPKLADVPLIVKNVKKYGSLSAAQFKTAITWKSNPLIIIKDLNIHTCGAAGTGAWGCFRSASPNQLEVRKDLVESFETNMSAGTDNKNAKGKVVYVVGATLLHELCHWGNNKAGVAEAVEMGLAFEKATYGKTIW
;
A
#
# COMPACT_ATOMS: atom_id res chain seq x y z
N MET A 1 -5.11 5.78 7.45
CA MET A 1 -3.68 5.96 7.16
C MET A 1 -3.31 7.43 7.29
N ASN A 2 -2.04 7.71 7.58
CA ASN A 2 -1.57 9.04 7.91
C ASN A 2 -0.12 9.24 7.45
N LEU A 3 0.33 10.49 7.36
CA LEU A 3 1.73 10.88 7.14
C LEU A 3 2.19 11.82 8.26
N SER A 4 3.49 11.85 8.54
CA SER A 4 4.07 12.84 9.47
C SER A 4 3.88 14.27 8.92
N THR A 5 3.91 15.30 9.78
CA THR A 5 3.82 16.68 9.32
C THR A 5 4.98 17.04 8.39
N GLY A 6 6.19 16.55 8.68
CA GLY A 6 7.37 16.77 7.83
C GLY A 6 7.20 16.15 6.44
N ASP A 7 6.72 14.91 6.36
CA ASP A 7 6.49 14.23 5.08
C ASP A 7 5.36 14.87 4.27
N ARG A 8 4.34 15.42 4.92
CA ARG A 8 3.28 16.16 4.22
C ARG A 8 3.80 17.42 3.54
N THR A 9 4.76 18.10 4.17
CA THR A 9 5.40 19.29 3.58
C THR A 9 6.40 18.89 2.50
N LYS A 10 7.12 17.78 2.69
CA LYS A 10 8.15 17.31 1.78
C LYS A 10 7.59 16.65 0.51
N TYR A 11 6.48 15.92 0.62
CA TYR A 11 5.83 15.19 -0.47
C TYR A 11 4.34 15.57 -0.60
N PRO A 12 4.04 16.82 -1.01
CA PRO A 12 2.67 17.33 -1.03
C PRO A 12 1.73 16.61 -2.01
N HIS A 13 2.19 16.19 -3.19
CA HIS A 13 1.36 15.41 -4.12
C HIS A 13 1.04 14.03 -3.56
N PHE A 14 2.04 13.35 -2.99
CA PHE A 14 1.79 12.08 -2.32
C PHE A 14 0.83 12.24 -1.13
N ALA A 15 0.99 13.28 -0.33
CA ALA A 15 0.08 13.57 0.79
C ALA A 15 -1.35 13.84 0.32
N GLN A 16 -1.55 14.57 -0.79
CA GLN A 16 -2.86 14.77 -1.39
C GLN A 16 -3.45 13.46 -1.91
N TYR A 17 -2.65 12.63 -2.57
CA TYR A 17 -3.08 11.32 -3.06
C TYR A 17 -3.57 10.42 -1.92
N VAL A 18 -2.79 10.30 -0.83
CA VAL A 18 -3.18 9.55 0.37
C VAL A 18 -4.42 10.15 1.03
N ARG A 19 -4.54 11.49 1.06
CA ARG A 19 -5.67 12.17 1.70
C ARG A 19 -6.98 12.07 0.93
N TYR A 20 -6.94 12.12 -0.40
CA TYR A 20 -8.13 12.34 -1.22
C TYR A 20 -8.43 11.23 -2.22
N ALA A 21 -7.42 10.55 -2.77
CA ALA A 21 -7.62 9.52 -3.77
C ALA A 21 -7.72 8.13 -3.15
N ILE A 22 -6.81 7.77 -2.25
CA ILE A 22 -6.80 6.46 -1.58
C ILE A 22 -8.12 6.15 -0.83
N PRO A 23 -8.76 7.08 -0.08
CA PRO A 23 -10.01 6.78 0.61
C PRO A 23 -11.16 6.37 -0.32
N LYS A 24 -11.15 6.82 -1.58
CA LYS A 24 -12.17 6.46 -2.58
C LYS A 24 -12.12 4.99 -2.97
N LEU A 25 -11.01 4.30 -2.70
CA LEU A 25 -10.88 2.86 -2.95
C LEU A 25 -11.79 2.02 -2.05
N ALA A 26 -12.32 2.60 -0.95
CA ALA A 26 -13.36 1.99 -0.12
C ALA A 26 -14.67 1.76 -0.89
N ASP A 27 -14.88 2.49 -1.99
CA ASP A 27 -16.08 2.38 -2.82
C ASP A 27 -15.87 1.50 -4.06
N VAL A 28 -14.68 0.91 -4.22
CA VAL A 28 -14.37 0.00 -5.34
C VAL A 28 -14.63 -1.45 -4.90
N PRO A 29 -15.73 -2.09 -5.33
CA PRO A 29 -16.17 -3.38 -4.75
C PRO A 29 -15.13 -4.50 -4.90
N LEU A 30 -14.39 -4.50 -6.02
CA LEU A 30 -13.34 -5.48 -6.27
C LEU A 30 -12.20 -5.35 -5.25
N ILE A 31 -11.77 -4.13 -4.94
CA ILE A 31 -10.71 -3.88 -3.95
C ILE A 31 -11.21 -4.29 -2.58
N VAL A 32 -12.39 -3.83 -2.16
CA VAL A 32 -12.96 -4.16 -0.85
C VAL A 32 -13.09 -5.68 -0.66
N LYS A 33 -13.60 -6.38 -1.68
CA LYS A 33 -13.70 -7.84 -1.68
C LYS A 33 -12.34 -8.51 -1.48
N ASN A 34 -11.34 -8.06 -2.22
CA ASN A 34 -10.02 -8.68 -2.20
C ASN A 34 -9.24 -8.33 -0.93
N VAL A 35 -9.30 -7.10 -0.43
CA VAL A 35 -8.68 -6.74 0.87
C VAL A 35 -9.34 -7.51 2.02
N LYS A 36 -10.65 -7.77 1.97
CA LYS A 36 -11.31 -8.66 2.95
C LYS A 36 -10.75 -10.09 2.88
N LYS A 37 -10.56 -10.61 1.68
CA LYS A 37 -10.10 -11.99 1.47
C LYS A 37 -8.62 -12.18 1.83
N TYR A 38 -7.77 -11.25 1.43
CA TYR A 38 -6.32 -11.40 1.52
C TYR A 38 -5.70 -10.63 2.68
N GLY A 39 -6.38 -9.61 3.19
CA GLY A 39 -5.93 -8.82 4.33
C GLY A 39 -6.79 -8.96 5.58
N SER A 40 -7.81 -9.81 5.57
CA SER A 40 -8.72 -10.01 6.72
C SER A 40 -9.40 -8.75 7.26
N LEU A 41 -9.49 -7.68 6.45
CA LEU A 41 -10.17 -6.44 6.85
C LEU A 41 -11.63 -6.45 6.39
N SER A 42 -12.57 -6.24 7.31
CA SER A 42 -13.95 -5.93 6.95
C SER A 42 -14.02 -4.62 6.14
N ALA A 43 -15.10 -4.41 5.40
CA ALA A 43 -15.28 -3.17 4.62
C ALA A 43 -15.16 -1.92 5.50
N ALA A 44 -15.70 -1.96 6.73
CA ALA A 44 -15.59 -0.87 7.69
C ALA A 44 -14.14 -0.69 8.20
N GLN A 45 -13.45 -1.78 8.52
CA GLN A 45 -12.04 -1.72 8.95
C GLN A 45 -11.15 -1.18 7.84
N PHE A 46 -11.34 -1.64 6.60
CA PHE A 46 -10.63 -1.16 5.43
C PHE A 46 -10.87 0.33 5.22
N LYS A 47 -12.15 0.78 5.16
CA LYS A 47 -12.52 2.19 5.01
C LYS A 47 -11.85 3.07 6.07
N THR A 48 -11.90 2.66 7.34
CA THR A 48 -11.21 3.38 8.42
C THR A 48 -9.69 3.40 8.20
N ALA A 49 -9.09 2.27 7.84
CA ALA A 49 -7.65 2.16 7.66
C ALA A 49 -7.12 2.98 6.47
N ILE A 50 -7.91 3.22 5.43
CA ILE A 50 -7.53 4.07 4.29
C ILE A 50 -8.00 5.52 4.41
N THR A 51 -8.81 5.85 5.41
CA THR A 51 -9.22 7.23 5.68
C THR A 51 -8.04 8.06 6.21
N TRP A 52 -7.95 9.30 5.76
CA TRP A 52 -6.93 10.25 6.20
C TRP A 52 -6.91 10.43 7.72
N LYS A 53 -5.72 10.66 8.29
CA LYS A 53 -5.48 10.78 9.75
C LYS A 53 -5.88 9.56 10.59
N SER A 54 -6.04 8.39 9.98
CA SER A 54 -6.26 7.12 10.69
C SER A 54 -4.98 6.28 10.73
N ASN A 55 -4.93 5.21 11.52
CA ASN A 55 -3.86 4.22 11.41
C ASN A 55 -4.00 3.35 10.14
N PRO A 56 -2.92 2.78 9.61
CA PRO A 56 -1.51 2.91 10.04
C PRO A 56 -0.81 4.22 9.57
N LEU A 57 0.29 4.60 10.22
CA LEU A 57 1.18 5.69 9.79
C LEU A 57 2.06 5.22 8.61
N ILE A 58 2.15 6.03 7.56
CA ILE A 58 3.04 5.76 6.44
C ILE A 58 4.41 6.36 6.77
N ILE A 59 5.45 5.53 6.68
CA ILE A 59 6.85 5.89 6.88
C ILE A 59 7.58 5.82 5.54
N ILE A 60 8.08 6.96 5.08
CA ILE A 60 8.83 7.07 3.83
C ILE A 60 10.30 6.91 4.16
N LYS A 61 10.95 5.87 3.65
CA LYS A 61 12.37 5.62 3.91
C LYS A 61 13.02 4.79 2.82
N ASP A 62 14.34 4.75 2.84
CA ASP A 62 15.09 3.86 1.96
C ASP A 62 14.86 2.41 2.41
N LEU A 63 14.36 1.58 1.48
CA LEU A 63 14.21 0.14 1.65
C LEU A 63 15.19 -0.53 0.69
N ASN A 64 16.03 -1.41 1.22
CA ASN A 64 16.93 -2.24 0.41
C ASN A 64 16.41 -3.68 0.30
N ILE A 65 17.07 -4.50 -0.52
CA ILE A 65 16.70 -5.90 -0.81
C ILE A 65 16.65 -6.82 0.42
N HIS A 66 17.20 -6.42 1.57
CA HIS A 66 17.19 -7.19 2.80
C HIS A 66 16.23 -6.62 3.86
N THR A 67 15.64 -5.46 3.60
CA THR A 67 14.94 -4.71 4.64
C THR A 67 13.61 -5.36 5.01
N CYS A 68 12.99 -6.19 4.16
CA CYS A 68 11.64 -6.75 4.35
C CYS A 68 11.54 -8.27 4.30
N GLY A 69 12.66 -9.00 4.43
CA GLY A 69 12.66 -10.47 4.35
C GLY A 69 12.39 -11.05 2.95
N ALA A 70 12.05 -10.22 1.96
CA ALA A 70 11.93 -10.63 0.57
C ALA A 70 13.31 -11.01 0.00
N ALA A 71 13.50 -12.27 -0.36
CA ALA A 71 14.72 -12.71 -1.03
C ALA A 71 14.83 -12.08 -2.43
N GLY A 72 15.79 -11.16 -2.61
CA GLY A 72 16.40 -10.88 -3.92
C GLY A 72 15.82 -9.73 -4.75
N THR A 73 14.69 -9.12 -4.39
CA THR A 73 14.18 -7.92 -5.08
C THR A 73 13.76 -6.86 -4.08
N GLY A 74 14.28 -5.64 -4.21
CA GLY A 74 14.00 -4.55 -3.28
C GLY A 74 12.51 -4.31 -3.14
N ALA A 75 11.99 -4.41 -1.91
CA ALA A 75 10.57 -4.23 -1.66
C ALA A 75 10.18 -2.75 -1.85
N TRP A 76 9.09 -2.51 -2.58
CA TRP A 76 8.49 -1.17 -2.72
C TRP A 76 7.83 -0.70 -1.43
N GLY A 77 7.38 -1.64 -0.61
CA GLY A 77 6.78 -1.41 0.70
C GLY A 77 7.24 -2.43 1.72
N CYS A 78 6.85 -2.19 2.98
CA CYS A 78 7.08 -3.13 4.06
C CYS A 78 6.04 -2.97 5.17
N PHE A 79 5.49 -4.07 5.62
CA PHE A 79 4.85 -4.18 6.91
C PHE A 79 5.72 -5.00 7.87
N ARG A 80 5.82 -4.56 9.13
CA ARG A 80 6.53 -5.28 10.20
C ARG A 80 5.59 -5.53 11.35
N SER A 81 5.39 -6.79 11.73
CA SER A 81 4.62 -7.15 12.92
C SER A 81 5.19 -6.53 14.21
N ALA A 82 6.52 -6.37 14.29
CA ALA A 82 7.22 -5.69 15.40
C ALA A 82 6.94 -4.17 15.47
N SER A 83 6.38 -3.57 14.42
CA SER A 83 5.98 -2.16 14.37
C SER A 83 4.58 -2.04 13.77
N PRO A 84 3.54 -2.54 14.45
CA PRO A 84 2.23 -2.81 13.86
C PRO A 84 1.42 -1.54 13.56
N ASN A 85 1.91 -0.37 13.94
CA ASN A 85 1.24 0.91 13.75
C ASN A 85 1.68 1.65 12.48
N GLN A 86 2.57 1.06 11.68
CA GLN A 86 3.11 1.70 10.48
C GLN A 86 3.13 0.79 9.25
N LEU A 87 3.08 1.43 8.08
CA LEU A 87 3.44 0.85 6.79
C LEU A 87 4.66 1.63 6.29
N GLU A 88 5.62 0.94 5.72
CA GLU A 88 6.82 1.53 5.15
C GLU A 88 6.66 1.56 3.63
N VAL A 89 7.09 2.65 3.01
CA VAL A 89 7.11 2.79 1.56
C VAL A 89 8.47 3.31 1.13
N ARG A 90 8.99 2.77 0.02
CA ARG A 90 10.30 3.12 -0.50
C ARG A 90 10.33 4.58 -0.92
N LYS A 91 11.36 5.28 -0.48
CA LYS A 91 11.49 6.74 -0.65
C LYS A 91 11.55 7.17 -2.11
N ASP A 92 12.34 6.51 -2.94
CA ASP A 92 12.47 6.80 -4.38
C ASP A 92 11.16 6.60 -5.15
N LEU A 93 10.29 5.66 -4.74
CA LEU A 93 8.95 5.48 -5.30
C LEU A 93 8.08 6.70 -5.00
N VAL A 94 8.15 7.22 -3.76
CA VAL A 94 7.41 8.43 -3.38
C VAL A 94 8.00 9.66 -4.08
N GLU A 95 9.31 9.79 -4.16
CA GLU A 95 9.99 10.90 -4.87
C GLU A 95 9.67 10.88 -6.37
N SER A 96 9.58 9.70 -6.98
CA SER A 96 9.14 9.54 -8.37
C SER A 96 7.68 9.95 -8.54
N PHE A 97 6.80 9.55 -7.61
CA PHE A 97 5.38 9.95 -7.65
C PHE A 97 5.21 11.46 -7.47
N GLU A 98 6.01 12.06 -6.59
CA GLU A 98 5.99 13.47 -6.28
C GLU A 98 6.40 14.33 -7.49
N THR A 99 7.43 13.89 -8.22
CA THR A 99 7.96 14.59 -9.40
C THR A 99 7.15 14.32 -10.67
N ASN A 100 6.56 13.13 -10.79
CA ASN A 100 5.72 12.77 -11.92
C ASN A 100 4.61 11.81 -11.51
N MET A 101 3.42 12.35 -11.25
CA MET A 101 2.22 11.57 -10.93
C MET A 101 1.82 10.59 -12.05
N SER A 102 2.43 10.66 -13.23
CA SER A 102 2.10 9.84 -14.42
C SER A 102 3.29 9.08 -15.02
N ALA A 103 4.50 9.16 -14.46
CA ALA A 103 5.65 8.43 -15.02
C ALA A 103 6.37 7.60 -13.95
N GLY A 104 6.70 6.36 -14.32
CA GLY A 104 7.56 5.46 -13.53
C GLY A 104 6.95 4.96 -12.23
N THR A 105 5.77 5.47 -11.86
CA THR A 105 4.98 5.04 -10.70
C THR A 105 3.62 4.50 -11.11
N ASP A 106 3.42 4.27 -12.41
CA ASP A 106 2.18 3.81 -12.97
C ASP A 106 2.42 2.53 -13.78
N ASN A 107 1.72 1.45 -13.42
CA ASN A 107 1.81 0.16 -14.07
C ASN A 107 0.44 -0.17 -14.67
N LYS A 108 0.42 -0.91 -15.79
CA LYS A 108 -0.84 -1.31 -16.41
C LYS A 108 -1.33 -2.61 -15.79
N ASN A 109 -2.56 -2.65 -15.30
CA ASN A 109 -3.21 -3.90 -14.94
C ASN A 109 -3.37 -4.83 -16.18
N ALA A 110 -3.81 -6.06 -15.98
CA ALA A 110 -3.99 -7.03 -17.07
C ALA A 110 -4.97 -6.57 -18.17
N LYS A 111 -5.78 -5.54 -17.91
CA LYS A 111 -6.71 -4.91 -18.87
C LYS A 111 -6.15 -3.62 -19.50
N GLY A 112 -4.86 -3.34 -19.32
CA GLY A 112 -4.20 -2.16 -19.88
C GLY A 112 -4.52 -0.84 -19.18
N LYS A 113 -5.24 -0.86 -18.04
CA LYS A 113 -5.57 0.35 -17.28
C LYS A 113 -4.44 0.69 -16.31
N VAL A 114 -4.13 1.98 -16.25
CA VAL A 114 -3.08 2.53 -15.38
C VAL A 114 -3.45 2.34 -13.91
N VAL A 115 -2.48 1.93 -13.10
CA VAL A 115 -2.55 1.74 -11.65
C VAL A 115 -1.31 2.38 -11.04
N TYR A 116 -1.48 3.26 -10.06
CA TYR A 116 -0.35 3.82 -9.34
C TYR A 116 0.30 2.76 -8.44
N VAL A 117 1.57 2.45 -8.73
CA VAL A 117 2.44 1.52 -7.99
C VAL A 117 2.48 1.87 -6.52
N VAL A 118 2.59 3.17 -6.16
CA VAL A 118 2.57 3.59 -4.75
C VAL A 118 1.24 3.28 -4.06
N GLY A 119 0.12 3.37 -4.78
CA GLY A 119 -1.19 2.99 -4.25
C GLY A 119 -1.35 1.47 -4.10
N ALA A 120 -0.91 0.71 -5.10
CA ALA A 120 -0.90 -0.75 -5.04
C ALA A 120 -0.02 -1.25 -3.87
N THR A 121 1.16 -0.65 -3.71
CA THR A 121 2.09 -0.92 -2.61
C THR A 121 1.43 -0.65 -1.25
N LEU A 122 0.76 0.50 -1.06
CA LEU A 122 0.06 0.76 0.20
C LEU A 122 -1.04 -0.27 0.51
N LEU A 123 -1.78 -0.72 -0.50
CA LEU A 123 -2.81 -1.75 -0.31
C LEU A 123 -2.23 -3.15 -0.08
N HIS A 124 -1.09 -3.45 -0.71
CA HIS A 124 -0.31 -4.65 -0.48
C HIS A 124 0.08 -4.75 1.00
N GLU A 125 0.78 -3.73 1.51
CA GLU A 125 1.22 -3.71 2.90
C GLU A 125 0.04 -3.65 3.89
N LEU A 126 -1.07 -3.06 3.48
CA LEU A 126 -2.29 -3.05 4.28
C LEU A 126 -2.89 -4.45 4.45
N CYS A 127 -2.69 -5.36 3.49
CA CYS A 127 -3.11 -6.75 3.64
C CYS A 127 -2.33 -7.43 4.77
N HIS A 128 -1.01 -7.28 4.77
CA HIS A 128 -0.15 -7.79 5.85
C HIS A 128 -0.51 -7.19 7.20
N TRP A 129 -0.73 -5.88 7.25
CA TRP A 129 -1.20 -5.19 8.46
C TRP A 129 -2.52 -5.74 8.97
N GLY A 130 -3.48 -5.98 8.07
CA GLY A 130 -4.79 -6.48 8.42
C GLY A 130 -4.77 -7.92 8.94
N ASN A 131 -4.00 -8.81 8.31
CA ASN A 131 -3.82 -10.18 8.79
C ASN A 131 -3.13 -10.22 10.15
N ASN A 132 -2.07 -9.43 10.34
CA ASN A 132 -1.42 -9.29 11.64
C ASN A 132 -2.39 -8.81 12.73
N LYS A 133 -3.22 -7.80 12.42
CA LYS A 133 -4.25 -7.30 13.35
C LYS A 133 -5.31 -8.36 13.67
N ALA A 134 -5.63 -9.24 12.73
CA ALA A 134 -6.59 -10.33 12.88
C ALA A 134 -5.99 -11.60 13.51
N GLY A 135 -4.66 -11.65 13.74
CA GLY A 135 -3.98 -12.86 14.21
C GLY A 135 -3.94 -13.99 13.17
N VAL A 136 -4.07 -13.66 11.89
CA VAL A 136 -4.07 -14.63 10.78
C VAL A 136 -2.64 -14.85 10.31
N ALA A 137 -2.14 -16.08 10.43
CA ALA A 137 -0.85 -16.47 9.87
C ALA A 137 -0.94 -16.51 8.33
N GLU A 138 0.06 -15.93 7.68
CA GLU A 138 0.12 -15.88 6.22
C GLU A 138 0.89 -17.10 5.69
N ALA A 139 0.21 -17.95 4.92
CA ALA A 139 0.82 -19.11 4.28
C ALA A 139 1.53 -18.77 2.95
N VAL A 140 1.25 -17.58 2.40
CA VAL A 140 1.79 -17.05 1.14
C VAL A 140 1.92 -15.53 1.27
N GLU A 141 2.63 -14.89 0.33
CA GLU A 141 2.67 -13.43 0.21
C GLU A 141 1.28 -12.87 -0.12
N MET A 142 0.52 -12.48 0.91
CA MET A 142 -0.88 -12.09 0.79
C MET A 142 -1.07 -10.80 -0.01
N GLY A 143 -0.13 -9.87 0.07
CA GLY A 143 -0.12 -8.68 -0.79
C GLY A 143 -0.01 -9.02 -2.27
N LEU A 144 0.88 -9.94 -2.65
CA LEU A 144 0.98 -10.42 -4.04
C LEU A 144 -0.29 -11.17 -4.49
N ALA A 145 -0.90 -11.95 -3.61
CA ALA A 145 -2.16 -12.62 -3.88
C ALA A 145 -3.30 -11.61 -4.11
N PHE A 146 -3.35 -10.54 -3.30
CA PHE A 146 -4.26 -9.42 -3.47
C PHE A 146 -4.08 -8.72 -4.82
N GLU A 147 -2.85 -8.40 -5.21
CA GLU A 147 -2.56 -7.71 -6.46
C GLU A 147 -2.97 -8.55 -7.68
N LYS A 148 -2.61 -9.83 -7.70
CA LYS A 148 -3.03 -10.73 -8.79
C LYS A 148 -4.55 -10.82 -8.89
N ALA A 149 -5.25 -10.91 -7.76
CA ALA A 149 -6.71 -10.96 -7.76
C ALA A 149 -7.39 -9.64 -8.14
N THR A 150 -6.73 -8.50 -7.92
CA THR A 150 -7.31 -7.16 -8.14
C THR A 150 -6.93 -6.58 -9.50
N TYR A 151 -5.67 -6.72 -9.88
CA TYR A 151 -5.08 -6.13 -11.08
C TYR A 151 -4.77 -7.17 -12.16
N GLY A 152 -4.93 -8.47 -11.88
CA GLY A 152 -4.65 -9.56 -12.82
C GLY A 152 -3.16 -9.87 -12.99
N LYS A 153 -2.28 -9.14 -12.29
CA LYS A 153 -0.83 -9.35 -12.22
C LYS A 153 -0.26 -8.61 -11.02
N THR A 154 1.00 -8.88 -10.69
CA THR A 154 1.77 -8.09 -9.72
C THR A 154 2.08 -6.69 -10.30
N ILE A 155 1.98 -5.69 -9.43
CA ILE A 155 2.27 -4.30 -9.72
C ILE A 155 3.64 -3.98 -9.11
N TRP A 156 4.62 -3.78 -9.98
CA TRP A 156 5.97 -3.29 -9.64
C TRP A 156 6.15 -1.86 -10.13
#